data_AF-A0A7G8KVQ1-F1
#
_entry.id   AF-A0A7G8KVQ1-F1
#
_cell.length_a   1.000
_cell.length_b   1.000
_cell.length_c   1.000
_cell.angle_alpha   90.00
_cell.angle_beta   90.00
_cell.angle_gamma   90.00
#
_symmetry.space_group_name_H-M   'P 1'
#
loop_
_entity.id
_entity.type
_entity.pdbx_description
1 polymer ?
#
loop_
_entity_poly.entity_id
_entity_poly.type
_entity_poly.pdbx_seq_one_letter_code
_entity_poly.pdbx_strand_id
1 'polypeptide(L)'
;MYLYNNLNYLVFSLMYMSNFMNFYLYLSMILAFLVKMPMYLVHLWLPKAHVEAPVSGSMILAGVLLKLGGYGLLRVFEYLMGIGMMFNMFWLSISLVGGFLVSLMCLRQVDMKALIAYSSVAHMGLVVGGLMTLNVWGFYMTFVLMIAHGLCSSGLFCLANISYERLGSRSLLINKGLLNLMPSMALWWFLLSSCNMAAPPSLNLLGEIGLFNSMMGWMWMVMFFLMLI
;
A
#
# COMPACT_ATOMS: atom_id res chain seq x y z
N MET A 1 18.06 -23.74 8.64
CA MET A 1 18.29 -25.19 8.42
C MET A 1 17.70 -25.70 7.12
N TYR A 2 16.43 -25.44 6.79
CA TYR A 2 15.82 -26.01 5.57
C TYR A 2 16.58 -25.66 4.27
N LEU A 3 16.97 -24.40 4.08
CA LEU A 3 17.75 -23.98 2.90
C LEU A 3 19.12 -24.67 2.84
N TYR A 4 19.79 -24.83 3.97
CA TYR A 4 21.07 -25.53 4.03
C TYR A 4 20.93 -27.01 3.69
N ASN A 5 19.88 -27.69 4.20
CA ASN A 5 19.67 -29.11 3.95
C ASN A 5 19.29 -29.42 2.49
N ASN A 6 18.55 -28.54 1.82
CA ASN A 6 18.09 -28.81 0.45
C ASN A 6 19.03 -28.27 -0.64
N LEU A 7 19.83 -27.25 -0.34
CA LEU A 7 20.59 -26.53 -1.37
C LEU A 7 22.06 -26.34 -1.04
N ASN A 8 22.50 -26.71 0.15
CA ASN A 8 23.88 -26.56 0.63
C ASN A 8 24.42 -25.13 0.63
N TYR A 9 23.57 -24.12 0.41
CA TYR A 9 23.94 -22.71 0.51
C TYR A 9 22.99 -21.94 1.44
N LEU A 10 23.55 -20.96 2.16
CA LEU A 10 22.81 -20.06 3.05
C LEU A 10 22.47 -18.72 2.37
N VAL A 11 23.04 -18.47 1.18
CA VAL A 11 22.95 -17.17 0.51
C VAL A 11 21.73 -17.12 -0.40
N PHE A 12 20.83 -16.17 -0.16
CA PHE A 12 19.60 -15.95 -0.93
C PHE A 12 19.84 -15.54 -2.39
N SER A 13 20.92 -14.81 -2.70
CA SER A 13 21.16 -14.31 -4.06
C SER A 13 21.44 -15.42 -5.08
N LEU A 14 21.81 -16.63 -4.64
CA LEU A 14 22.09 -17.78 -5.50
C LEU A 14 20.85 -18.65 -5.79
N MET A 15 19.66 -18.29 -5.28
CA MET A 15 18.42 -19.06 -5.42
C MET A 15 17.65 -18.82 -6.73
N TYR A 16 18.28 -18.25 -7.76
CA TYR A 16 17.57 -17.60 -8.88
C TYR A 16 16.65 -18.49 -9.74
N MET A 17 16.59 -19.81 -9.51
CA MET A 17 15.72 -20.74 -10.26
C MET A 17 15.14 -21.91 -9.45
N SER A 18 15.36 -21.98 -8.13
CA SER A 18 14.87 -23.11 -7.33
C SER A 18 13.47 -22.84 -6.80
N ASN A 19 12.47 -23.59 -7.29
CA ASN A 19 11.14 -23.60 -6.71
C ASN A 19 11.18 -24.26 -5.33
N PHE A 20 10.98 -23.47 -4.28
CA PHE A 20 10.78 -24.01 -2.94
C PHE A 20 9.33 -24.38 -2.74
N MET A 21 9.08 -25.63 -2.32
CA MET A 21 7.74 -26.12 -2.00
C MET A 21 7.47 -26.21 -0.50
N ASN A 22 8.31 -25.59 0.33
CA ASN A 22 8.15 -25.61 1.78
C ASN A 22 7.20 -24.54 2.31
N PHE A 23 6.08 -25.00 2.88
CA PHE A 23 5.05 -24.15 3.47
C PHE A 23 5.58 -23.23 4.59
N TYR A 24 6.40 -23.76 5.52
CA TYR A 24 6.93 -22.95 6.62
C TYR A 24 7.85 -21.82 6.14
N LEU A 25 8.62 -22.06 5.09
CA LEU A 25 9.49 -21.04 4.49
C LEU A 25 8.64 -19.96 3.82
N TYR A 26 7.64 -20.36 3.02
CA TYR A 26 6.68 -19.45 2.41
C TYR A 26 6.03 -18.53 3.45
N LEU A 27 5.48 -19.12 4.52
CA LEU A 27 4.76 -18.39 5.55
C LEU A 27 5.66 -17.41 6.31
N SER A 28 6.89 -17.83 6.66
CA SER A 28 7.87 -16.95 7.32
C SER A 28 8.28 -15.75 6.47
N MET A 29 8.49 -15.96 5.17
CA MET A 29 8.97 -14.92 4.27
C MET A 29 7.85 -13.92 3.97
N ILE A 30 6.62 -14.39 3.73
CA ILE A 30 5.50 -13.53 3.35
C ILE A 30 4.96 -12.75 4.54
N LEU A 31 4.80 -13.36 5.72
CA LEU A 31 4.24 -12.67 6.89
C LEU A 31 5.04 -11.42 7.27
N ALA A 32 6.38 -11.49 7.24
CA ALA A 32 7.22 -10.35 7.59
C ALA A 32 6.95 -9.13 6.71
N PHE A 33 6.69 -9.34 5.42
CA PHE A 33 6.38 -8.25 4.51
C PHE A 33 4.92 -7.81 4.55
N LEU A 34 3.97 -8.72 4.81
CA LEU A 34 2.56 -8.36 5.01
C LEU A 34 2.30 -7.56 6.31
N VAL A 35 3.21 -7.62 7.29
CA VAL A 35 3.17 -6.73 8.45
C VAL A 35 3.65 -5.32 8.06
N LYS A 36 4.69 -5.22 7.22
CA LYS A 36 5.23 -3.94 6.72
C LYS A 36 4.33 -3.26 5.70
N MET A 37 3.70 -4.03 4.81
CA MET A 37 2.64 -3.62 3.90
C MET A 37 1.32 -3.99 4.55
N PRO A 38 0.76 -3.14 5.42
CA PRO A 38 -0.27 -3.56 6.35
C PRO A 38 -1.48 -4.11 5.63
N MET A 39 -1.64 -5.42 5.77
CA MET A 39 -2.92 -6.09 5.58
C MET A 39 -3.89 -5.66 6.67
N TYR A 40 -5.19 -5.74 6.41
CA TYR A 40 -6.23 -5.32 7.35
C TYR A 40 -6.14 -5.93 8.76
N LEU A 41 -5.53 -7.10 8.95
CA LEU A 41 -5.35 -7.64 10.30
C LEU A 41 -4.30 -6.88 11.12
N VAL A 42 -3.27 -6.35 10.47
CA VAL A 42 -2.11 -5.75 11.13
C VAL A 42 -2.03 -4.24 10.87
N HIS A 43 -3.05 -3.62 10.28
CA HIS A 43 -2.97 -2.21 9.87
C HIS A 43 -2.92 -1.20 11.01
N LEU A 44 -3.37 -1.56 12.22
CA LEU A 44 -3.56 -0.61 13.32
C LEU A 44 -2.29 0.11 13.80
N TRP A 45 -1.10 -0.48 13.57
CA TRP A 45 0.16 0.17 13.94
C TRP A 45 0.43 1.41 13.09
N LEU A 46 0.01 1.41 11.82
CA LEU A 46 0.37 2.44 10.86
C LEU A 46 -0.32 3.80 11.18
N PRO A 47 -1.64 3.87 11.39
CA PRO A 47 -2.30 5.12 11.78
C PRO A 47 -1.76 5.68 13.09
N LYS A 48 -1.53 4.82 14.10
CA LYS A 48 -0.98 5.24 15.40
C LYS A 48 0.43 5.82 15.26
N ALA A 49 1.29 5.14 14.50
CA ALA A 49 2.65 5.62 14.23
C ALA A 49 2.66 7.00 13.56
N HIS A 50 1.78 7.25 12.58
CA HIS A 50 1.71 8.55 11.92
C HIS A 50 1.16 9.69 12.79
N VAL A 51 0.26 9.37 13.73
CA VAL A 51 -0.30 10.38 14.64
C VAL A 51 0.78 10.88 15.62
N GLU A 52 1.64 9.99 16.10
CA GLU A 52 2.67 10.30 17.09
C GLU A 52 3.99 10.78 16.47
N ALA A 53 4.31 10.34 15.25
CA ALA A 53 5.60 10.65 14.64
C ALA A 53 5.77 12.14 14.27
N PRO A 54 7.03 12.65 14.34
CA PRO A 54 7.38 13.92 13.72
C PRO A 54 7.17 13.86 12.21
N VAL A 55 7.16 15.03 11.59
CA VAL A 55 6.76 15.23 10.19
C VAL A 55 7.71 14.52 9.23
N SER A 56 9.02 14.70 9.43
CA SER A 56 10.06 14.00 8.68
C SER A 56 9.91 12.48 8.80
N GLY A 57 9.64 11.98 10.01
CA GLY A 57 9.36 10.57 10.26
C GLY A 57 8.14 10.08 9.50
N SER A 58 7.04 10.83 9.51
CA SER A 58 5.82 10.49 8.77
C SER A 58 6.05 10.46 7.25
N MET A 59 6.82 11.41 6.71
CA MET A 59 7.14 11.47 5.28
C MET A 59 8.03 10.30 4.84
N ILE A 60 9.06 9.96 5.63
CA ILE A 60 9.95 8.82 5.33
C ILE A 60 9.18 7.50 5.46
N LEU A 61 8.33 7.37 6.47
CA LEU A 61 7.56 6.16 6.70
C LEU A 61 6.55 5.93 5.58
N ALA A 62 5.79 6.96 5.21
CA ALA A 62 4.86 6.89 4.11
C ALA A 62 5.60 6.69 2.77
N GLY A 63 6.65 7.45 2.49
CA GLY A 63 7.34 7.44 1.19
C GLY A 63 8.15 6.16 0.94
N VAL A 64 8.87 5.67 1.95
CA VAL A 64 9.92 4.65 1.76
C VAL A 64 9.60 3.35 2.48
N LEU A 65 9.29 3.39 3.79
CA LEU A 65 9.24 2.16 4.60
C LEU A 65 8.16 1.18 4.14
N LEU A 66 6.96 1.67 3.79
CA LEU A 66 5.89 0.82 3.26
C LEU A 66 6.31 0.20 1.92
N LYS A 67 6.94 0.99 1.05
CA LYS A 67 7.31 0.59 -0.30
C LYS A 67 8.45 -0.43 -0.31
N LEU A 68 9.37 -0.35 0.65
CA LEU A 68 10.38 -1.39 0.88
C LEU A 68 9.74 -2.74 1.24
N GLY A 69 8.59 -2.72 1.92
CA GLY A 69 7.80 -3.94 2.18
C GLY A 69 7.28 -4.58 0.89
N GLY A 70 6.68 -3.79 0.00
CA GLY A 70 6.19 -4.27 -1.29
C GLY A 70 7.30 -4.69 -2.25
N TYR A 71 8.42 -3.96 -2.27
CA TYR A 71 9.61 -4.35 -3.03
C TYR A 71 10.21 -5.68 -2.53
N GLY A 72 10.21 -5.89 -1.21
CA GLY A 72 10.59 -7.16 -0.62
C GLY A 72 9.70 -8.32 -1.10
N LEU A 73 8.38 -8.11 -1.14
CA LEU A 73 7.45 -9.10 -1.70
C LEU A 73 7.72 -9.37 -3.19
N LEU A 74 7.93 -8.34 -4.01
CA LEU A 74 8.25 -8.51 -5.44
C LEU A 74 9.43 -9.46 -5.64
N ARG A 75 10.52 -9.26 -4.89
CA ARG A 75 11.72 -10.11 -4.98
C ARG A 75 11.50 -11.52 -4.46
N VAL A 76 10.72 -11.66 -3.39
CA VAL A 76 10.48 -12.97 -2.77
C VAL A 76 9.53 -13.84 -3.59
N PHE A 77 8.57 -13.23 -4.30
CA PHE A 77 7.62 -13.98 -5.13
C PHE A 77 8.28 -14.70 -6.30
N GLU A 78 9.42 -14.22 -6.81
CA GLU A 78 10.21 -14.94 -7.83
C GLU A 78 10.61 -16.35 -7.35
N TYR A 79 10.91 -16.53 -6.06
CA TYR A 79 11.31 -17.83 -5.49
C TYR A 79 10.14 -18.71 -5.05
N LEU A 80 8.97 -18.12 -4.85
CA LEU A 80 7.82 -18.76 -4.19
C LEU A 80 6.65 -19.04 -5.13
N MET A 81 6.82 -18.92 -6.46
CA MET A 81 5.72 -19.07 -7.42
C MET A 81 4.96 -20.39 -7.26
N GLY A 82 5.65 -21.52 -7.05
CA GLY A 82 5.01 -22.83 -6.92
C GLY A 82 4.02 -22.94 -5.75
N ILE A 83 4.41 -22.49 -4.55
CA ILE A 83 3.52 -22.47 -3.38
C ILE A 83 2.50 -21.32 -3.50
N GLY A 84 2.92 -20.19 -4.06
CA GLY A 84 2.11 -18.99 -4.24
C GLY A 84 0.81 -19.29 -4.97
N MET A 85 0.84 -20.09 -6.03
CA MET A 85 -0.37 -20.49 -6.76
C MET A 85 -1.47 -21.12 -5.87
N MET A 86 -1.09 -21.84 -4.82
CA MET A 86 -2.05 -22.50 -3.91
C MET A 86 -2.57 -21.56 -2.82
N PHE A 87 -1.71 -20.72 -2.24
CA PHE A 87 -2.04 -19.93 -1.05
C PHE A 87 -2.42 -18.47 -1.34
N ASN A 88 -2.08 -17.94 -2.52
CA ASN A 88 -2.31 -16.54 -2.84
C ASN A 88 -3.80 -16.17 -2.86
N MET A 89 -4.71 -17.13 -3.13
CA MET A 89 -6.15 -16.91 -3.03
C MET A 89 -6.57 -16.42 -1.64
N PHE A 90 -5.99 -17.00 -0.58
CA PHE A 90 -6.29 -16.60 0.79
C PHE A 90 -5.87 -15.16 1.05
N TRP A 91 -4.64 -14.79 0.68
CA TRP A 91 -4.14 -13.44 0.86
C TRP A 91 -4.90 -12.40 0.05
N LEU A 92 -5.24 -12.72 -1.20
CA LEU A 92 -6.04 -11.86 -2.08
C LEU A 92 -7.43 -11.59 -1.49
N SER A 93 -8.09 -12.60 -0.92
CA SER A 93 -9.40 -12.43 -0.28
C SER A 93 -9.33 -11.47 0.92
N ILE A 94 -8.30 -11.60 1.76
CA ILE A 94 -8.11 -10.75 2.94
C ILE A 94 -7.77 -9.31 2.52
N SER A 95 -6.95 -9.12 1.48
CA SER A 95 -6.56 -7.78 1.04
C SER A 95 -7.74 -7.02 0.45
N LEU A 96 -8.63 -7.68 -0.30
CA LEU A 96 -9.80 -7.04 -0.91
C LEU A 96 -10.87 -6.69 0.12
N VAL A 97 -11.28 -7.66 0.95
CA VAL A 97 -12.26 -7.40 2.04
C VAL A 97 -11.69 -6.37 3.02
N GLY A 98 -10.39 -6.48 3.31
CA GLY A 98 -9.68 -5.53 4.14
C GLY A 98 -9.67 -4.12 3.56
N GLY A 99 -9.37 -3.97 2.27
CA GLY A 99 -9.37 -2.68 1.57
C GLY A 99 -10.72 -1.97 1.68
N PHE A 100 -11.82 -2.71 1.48
CA PHE A 100 -13.17 -2.20 1.65
C PHE A 100 -13.46 -1.74 3.09
N LEU A 101 -13.09 -2.54 4.10
CA LEU A 101 -13.32 -2.15 5.49
C LEU A 101 -12.49 -0.91 5.87
N VAL A 102 -11.27 -0.78 5.36
CA VAL A 102 -10.45 0.42 5.58
C VAL A 102 -11.04 1.65 4.89
N SER A 103 -11.58 1.53 3.67
CA SER A 103 -12.18 2.67 2.97
C SER A 103 -13.38 3.22 3.77
N LEU A 104 -14.23 2.35 4.34
CA LEU A 104 -15.30 2.76 5.25
C LEU A 104 -14.78 3.44 6.52
N MET A 105 -13.69 2.93 7.11
CA MET A 105 -13.08 3.55 8.29
C MET A 105 -12.48 4.93 7.99
N CYS A 106 -11.95 5.11 6.76
CA CYS A 106 -11.41 6.38 6.29
C CYS A 106 -12.48 7.49 6.27
N LEU A 107 -13.71 7.16 5.86
CA LEU A 107 -14.84 8.12 5.81
C LEU A 107 -15.20 8.70 7.19
N ARG A 108 -14.94 7.96 8.28
CA ARG A 108 -15.25 8.40 9.65
C ARG A 108 -14.14 9.25 10.26
N GLN A 109 -12.95 9.31 9.64
CA GLN A 109 -11.79 9.89 10.29
C GLN A 109 -11.82 11.42 10.26
N VAL A 110 -11.71 12.04 11.44
CA VAL A 110 -11.72 13.51 11.60
C VAL A 110 -10.31 14.11 11.56
N ASP A 111 -9.28 13.33 11.90
CA ASP A 111 -7.89 13.80 11.92
C ASP A 111 -7.23 13.69 10.54
N MET A 112 -6.63 14.80 10.07
CA MET A 112 -5.95 14.87 8.77
C MET A 112 -4.88 13.79 8.57
N LYS A 113 -3.96 13.62 9.54
CA LYS A 113 -2.86 12.63 9.43
C LYS A 113 -3.36 11.20 9.38
N ALA A 114 -4.37 10.89 10.19
CA ALA A 114 -4.95 9.54 10.23
C ALA A 114 -5.76 9.25 8.97
N LEU A 115 -6.46 10.24 8.41
CA LEU A 115 -7.17 10.09 7.13
C LEU A 115 -6.19 9.75 5.99
N ILE A 116 -5.05 10.46 5.89
CA ILE A 116 -4.00 10.16 4.91
C ILE A 116 -3.44 8.74 5.15
N ALA A 117 -3.18 8.37 6.41
CA ALA A 117 -2.70 7.03 6.75
C ALA A 117 -3.67 5.92 6.34
N TYR A 118 -4.97 6.02 6.65
CA TYR A 118 -5.96 5.02 6.27
C TYR A 118 -6.13 4.91 4.75
N SER A 119 -6.13 6.04 4.03
CA SER A 119 -6.14 6.00 2.56
C SER A 119 -4.94 5.24 1.99
N SER A 120 -3.75 5.38 2.58
CA SER A 120 -2.56 4.65 2.15
C SER A 120 -2.67 3.13 2.37
N VAL A 121 -3.38 2.70 3.42
CA VAL A 121 -3.62 1.27 3.67
C VAL A 121 -4.55 0.69 2.59
N ALA A 122 -5.55 1.44 2.13
CA ALA A 122 -6.43 1.00 1.04
C ALA A 122 -5.68 0.80 -0.29
N HIS A 123 -4.88 1.80 -0.72
CA HIS A 123 -4.07 1.68 -1.95
C HIS A 123 -3.04 0.56 -1.85
N MET A 124 -2.39 0.37 -0.70
CA MET A 124 -1.45 -0.74 -0.50
C MET A 124 -2.16 -2.10 -0.43
N GLY A 125 -3.41 -2.15 0.02
CA GLY A 125 -4.25 -3.35 -0.07
C GLY A 125 -4.48 -3.79 -1.51
N LEU A 126 -4.70 -2.83 -2.43
CA LEU A 126 -4.77 -3.10 -3.87
C LEU A 126 -3.43 -3.61 -4.43
N VAL A 127 -2.29 -3.04 -3.98
CA VAL A 127 -0.95 -3.52 -4.35
C VAL A 127 -0.78 -4.99 -3.94
N VAL A 128 -1.14 -5.36 -2.70
CA VAL A 128 -1.06 -6.75 -2.24
C VAL A 128 -1.98 -7.66 -3.07
N GLY A 129 -3.22 -7.25 -3.33
CA GLY A 129 -4.13 -8.01 -4.18
C GLY A 129 -3.57 -8.27 -5.58
N GLY A 130 -3.00 -7.24 -6.22
CA GLY A 130 -2.41 -7.37 -7.55
C GLY A 130 -1.14 -8.22 -7.57
N LEU A 131 -0.27 -8.11 -6.56
CA LEU A 131 0.90 -8.98 -6.41
C LEU A 131 0.52 -10.46 -6.34
N MET A 132 -0.53 -10.76 -5.57
CA MET A 132 -0.96 -12.14 -5.33
C MET A 132 -1.52 -12.83 -6.59
N THR A 133 -1.92 -12.08 -7.61
CA THR A 133 -2.36 -12.64 -8.91
C THR A 133 -1.23 -13.29 -9.71
N LEU A 134 0.05 -13.01 -9.39
CA LEU A 134 1.24 -13.51 -10.10
C LEU A 134 1.28 -13.21 -11.62
N ASN A 135 0.45 -12.29 -12.10
CA ASN A 135 0.47 -11.84 -13.49
C ASN A 135 1.62 -10.86 -13.72
N VAL A 136 2.33 -11.00 -14.84
CA VAL A 136 3.42 -10.08 -15.25
C VAL A 136 2.92 -8.64 -15.33
N TRP A 137 1.71 -8.42 -15.85
CA TRP A 137 1.07 -7.11 -15.87
C TRP A 137 0.85 -6.56 -14.46
N GLY A 138 0.34 -7.38 -13.55
CA GLY A 138 0.18 -7.03 -12.14
C GLY A 138 1.52 -6.63 -11.50
N PHE A 139 2.58 -7.39 -11.75
CA PHE A 139 3.93 -7.10 -11.24
C PHE A 139 4.41 -5.69 -11.64
N TYR A 140 4.29 -5.31 -12.91
CA TYR A 140 4.68 -3.95 -13.33
C TYR A 140 3.80 -2.86 -12.73
N MET A 141 2.49 -3.09 -12.64
CA MET A 141 1.53 -2.09 -12.16
C MET A 141 1.62 -1.88 -10.64
N THR A 142 1.94 -2.93 -9.88
CA THR A 142 2.23 -2.82 -8.44
C THR A 142 3.44 -1.92 -8.20
N PHE A 143 4.49 -2.06 -9.02
CA PHE A 143 5.67 -1.21 -8.93
C PHE A 143 5.36 0.26 -9.25
N VAL A 144 4.60 0.53 -10.31
CA VAL A 144 4.18 1.88 -10.67
C VAL A 144 3.36 2.52 -9.55
N LEU A 145 2.35 1.80 -9.00
CA LEU A 145 1.50 2.34 -7.94
C LEU A 145 2.30 2.62 -6.66
N MET A 146 3.28 1.78 -6.31
CA MET A 146 4.14 2.01 -5.14
C MET A 146 4.93 3.31 -5.24
N ILE A 147 5.49 3.61 -6.41
CA ILE A 147 6.23 4.86 -6.66
C ILE A 147 5.27 6.04 -6.63
N ALA A 148 4.18 5.96 -7.39
CA ALA A 148 3.22 7.03 -7.55
C ALA A 148 2.57 7.44 -6.21
N HIS A 149 2.11 6.44 -5.44
CA HIS A 149 1.53 6.69 -4.13
C HIS A 149 2.58 7.13 -3.11
N GLY A 150 3.85 6.72 -3.25
CA GLY A 150 4.96 7.22 -2.41
C GLY A 150 5.18 8.72 -2.53
N LEU A 151 5.13 9.24 -3.75
CA LEU A 151 5.25 10.67 -4.03
C LEU A 151 4.00 11.43 -3.55
N CYS A 152 2.80 10.91 -3.79
CA CYS A 152 1.57 11.59 -3.40
C CYS A 152 1.38 11.64 -1.87
N SER A 153 1.57 10.51 -1.18
CA SER A 153 1.38 10.41 0.27
C SER A 153 2.38 11.25 1.06
N SER A 154 3.66 11.27 0.67
CA SER A 154 4.67 12.13 1.31
C SER A 154 4.34 13.62 1.15
N GLY A 155 3.87 14.03 -0.02
CA GLY A 155 3.37 15.39 -0.27
C GLY A 155 2.17 15.76 0.62
N LEU A 156 1.18 14.86 0.74
CA LEU A 156 0.01 15.08 1.60
C LEU A 156 0.39 15.22 3.08
N PHE A 157 1.33 14.40 3.58
CA PHE A 157 1.83 14.55 4.96
C PHE A 157 2.56 15.88 5.18
N CYS A 158 3.28 16.39 4.18
CA CYS A 158 3.90 17.71 4.23
C CYS A 158 2.84 18.83 4.33
N LEU A 159 1.80 18.78 3.48
CA LEU A 159 0.71 19.76 3.50
C LEU A 159 -0.11 19.72 4.80
N ALA A 160 -0.37 18.52 5.32
CA ALA A 160 -1.03 18.35 6.61
C ALA A 160 -0.22 18.95 7.76
N ASN A 161 1.11 18.96 7.66
CA ASN A 161 1.94 19.62 8.66
C ASN A 161 1.97 21.14 8.52
N ILE A 162 2.09 21.67 7.31
CA ILE A 162 2.09 23.14 7.12
C ILE A 162 0.78 23.75 7.63
N SER A 163 -0.35 23.06 7.40
CA SER A 163 -1.65 23.49 7.98
C SER A 163 -1.68 23.37 9.51
N TYR A 164 -1.07 22.33 10.08
CA TYR A 164 -0.94 22.17 11.53
C TYR A 164 -0.07 23.26 12.17
N GLU A 165 1.06 23.63 11.58
CA GLU A 165 1.94 24.70 12.10
C GLU A 165 1.25 26.07 12.12
N ARG A 166 0.28 26.30 11.23
CA ARG A 166 -0.43 27.59 11.12
C ARG A 166 -1.65 27.69 12.03
N LEU A 167 -2.42 26.59 12.16
CA LEU A 167 -3.67 26.59 12.91
C LEU A 167 -3.54 25.94 14.29
N GLY A 168 -2.45 25.22 14.57
CA GLY A 168 -2.24 24.48 15.82
C GLY A 168 -3.15 23.26 15.98
N SER A 169 -3.96 22.91 14.97
CA SER A 169 -4.98 21.85 15.06
C SER A 169 -4.90 20.86 13.90
N ARG A 170 -5.16 19.58 14.19
CA ARG A 170 -5.12 18.48 13.20
C ARG A 170 -6.51 18.08 12.68
N SER A 171 -7.57 18.54 13.33
CA SER A 171 -8.94 18.16 13.02
C SER A 171 -9.47 18.88 11.77
N LEU A 172 -10.10 18.13 10.87
CA LEU A 172 -10.73 18.67 9.65
C LEU A 172 -11.79 19.72 9.95
N LEU A 173 -12.53 19.58 11.06
CA LEU A 173 -13.61 20.50 11.45
C LEU A 173 -13.14 21.93 11.74
N ILE A 174 -11.95 22.05 12.35
CA ILE A 174 -11.35 23.35 12.68
C ILE A 174 -10.66 23.94 11.44
N ASN A 175 -10.06 23.10 10.61
CA ASN A 175 -9.30 23.52 9.42
C ASN A 175 -10.18 23.88 8.20
N LYS A 176 -11.46 24.22 8.42
CA LYS A 176 -12.38 24.68 7.37
C LYS A 176 -12.06 26.09 6.90
N GLY A 177 -12.36 26.41 5.63
CA GLY A 177 -12.23 27.77 5.10
C GLY A 177 -10.79 28.22 4.78
N LEU A 178 -9.82 27.29 4.73
CA LEU A 178 -8.42 27.57 4.42
C LEU A 178 -8.20 28.21 3.04
N LEU A 179 -9.15 28.07 2.11
CA LEU A 179 -9.07 28.65 0.77
C LEU A 179 -8.95 30.19 0.80
N ASN A 180 -9.62 30.85 1.75
CA ASN A 180 -9.58 32.31 1.89
C ASN A 180 -8.28 32.79 2.54
N LEU A 181 -7.67 31.98 3.40
CA LEU A 181 -6.47 32.34 4.16
C LEU A 181 -5.18 32.06 3.38
N MET A 182 -5.14 30.95 2.63
CA MET A 182 -3.93 30.48 1.93
C MET A 182 -4.28 29.86 0.56
N PRO A 183 -4.55 30.69 -0.46
CA PRO A 183 -5.00 30.20 -1.77
C PRO A 183 -3.92 29.37 -2.50
N SER A 184 -2.64 29.71 -2.32
CA SER A 184 -1.54 28.93 -2.90
C SER A 184 -1.46 27.51 -2.32
N MET A 185 -1.73 27.35 -1.03
CA MET A 185 -1.77 26.03 -0.38
C MET A 185 -2.98 25.22 -0.82
N ALA A 186 -4.11 25.88 -1.12
CA ALA A 186 -5.30 25.20 -1.63
C ALA A 186 -5.05 24.52 -3.00
N LEU A 187 -4.26 25.15 -3.88
CA LEU A 187 -3.88 24.55 -5.16
C LEU A 187 -3.03 23.28 -4.98
N TRP A 188 -2.05 23.30 -4.07
CA TRP A 188 -1.25 22.10 -3.77
C TRP A 188 -2.08 20.98 -3.14
N TRP A 189 -3.00 21.33 -2.24
CA TRP A 189 -3.95 20.37 -1.68
C TRP A 189 -4.82 19.75 -2.77
N PHE A 190 -5.33 20.55 -3.70
CA PHE A 190 -6.14 20.06 -4.82
C PHE A 190 -5.36 19.12 -5.73
N LEU A 191 -4.14 19.50 -6.14
CA LEU A 191 -3.32 18.66 -7.02
C LEU A 191 -2.91 17.34 -6.37
N LEU A 192 -2.49 17.35 -5.11
CA LEU A 192 -2.06 16.12 -4.43
C LEU A 192 -3.25 15.22 -4.05
N SER A 193 -4.40 15.79 -3.72
CA SER A 193 -5.62 15.00 -3.49
C SER A 193 -6.18 14.40 -4.78
N SER A 194 -6.19 15.15 -5.89
CA SER A 194 -6.63 14.62 -7.19
C SER A 194 -5.70 13.53 -7.72
N CYS A 195 -4.39 13.68 -7.53
CA CYS A 195 -3.44 12.60 -7.82
C CYS A 195 -3.69 11.36 -6.96
N ASN A 196 -4.07 11.51 -5.68
CA ASN A 196 -4.40 10.37 -4.82
C ASN A 196 -5.73 9.69 -5.19
N MET A 197 -6.71 10.43 -5.74
CA MET A 197 -7.97 9.90 -6.27
C MET A 197 -7.84 9.33 -7.70
N ALA A 198 -6.62 9.14 -8.20
CA ALA A 198 -6.37 8.63 -9.54
C ALA A 198 -7.03 9.46 -10.66
N ALA A 199 -7.00 10.80 -10.59
CA ALA A 199 -7.42 11.64 -11.72
C ALA A 199 -6.44 11.53 -12.90
N PRO A 200 -6.88 11.64 -14.17
CA PRO A 200 -5.96 11.81 -15.32
C PRO A 200 -5.26 13.17 -15.16
N PRO A 201 -3.93 13.34 -15.29
CA PRO A 201 -2.86 12.48 -15.86
C PRO A 201 -1.96 11.77 -14.80
N SER A 202 -2.49 11.38 -13.64
CA SER A 202 -1.68 10.83 -12.54
C SER A 202 -1.13 9.43 -12.81
N LEU A 203 0.04 9.13 -12.22
CA LEU A 203 0.63 7.77 -12.23
C LEU A 203 -0.18 6.76 -11.41
N ASN A 204 -0.93 7.23 -10.40
CA ASN A 204 -1.81 6.38 -9.59
C ASN A 204 -2.90 5.76 -10.47
N LEU A 205 -3.48 6.53 -11.41
CA LEU A 205 -4.48 6.01 -12.35
C LEU A 205 -3.93 4.86 -13.20
N LEU A 206 -2.71 5.00 -13.73
CA LEU A 206 -2.10 3.94 -14.53
C LEU A 206 -1.88 2.68 -13.70
N GLY A 207 -1.39 2.83 -12.46
CA GLY A 207 -1.22 1.72 -11.53
C GLY A 207 -2.54 1.03 -11.18
N GLU A 208 -3.56 1.78 -10.77
CA GLU A 208 -4.83 1.22 -10.30
C GLU A 208 -5.62 0.52 -11.40
N ILE A 209 -5.75 1.13 -12.59
CA ILE A 209 -6.41 0.48 -13.74
C ILE A 209 -5.67 -0.81 -14.11
N GLY A 210 -4.33 -0.77 -14.10
CA GLY A 210 -3.52 -1.94 -14.38
C GLY A 210 -3.73 -3.08 -13.39
N LEU A 211 -3.85 -2.76 -12.09
CA LEU A 211 -4.11 -3.73 -11.02
C LEU A 211 -5.54 -4.29 -11.10
N PHE A 212 -6.52 -3.46 -11.42
CA PHE A 212 -7.89 -3.92 -11.64
C PHE A 212 -7.94 -4.92 -12.79
N ASN A 213 -7.27 -4.63 -13.91
CA ASN A 213 -7.19 -5.57 -15.03
C ASN A 213 -6.52 -6.90 -14.64
N SER A 214 -5.44 -6.88 -13.85
CA SER A 214 -4.76 -8.11 -13.45
C SER A 214 -5.59 -8.96 -12.48
N MET A 215 -6.32 -8.33 -11.56
CA MET A 215 -7.21 -9.03 -10.60
C MET A 215 -8.47 -9.58 -11.28
N MET A 216 -9.07 -8.82 -12.18
CA MET A 216 -10.21 -9.25 -12.98
C MET A 216 -9.86 -10.42 -13.90
N GLY A 217 -8.65 -10.41 -14.47
CA GLY A 217 -8.14 -11.51 -15.27
C GLY A 217 -7.92 -12.80 -14.47
N TRP A 218 -7.74 -12.72 -13.15
CA TRP A 218 -7.56 -13.90 -12.30
C TRP A 218 -8.88 -14.57 -11.94
N MET A 219 -9.87 -13.81 -11.46
CA MET A 219 -11.22 -14.31 -11.21
C MET A 219 -12.25 -13.19 -11.39
N TRP A 220 -13.31 -13.47 -12.16
CA TRP A 220 -14.36 -12.48 -12.43
C TRP A 220 -15.14 -12.03 -11.17
N MET A 221 -15.25 -12.91 -10.16
CA MET A 221 -15.96 -12.61 -8.92
C MET A 221 -15.30 -11.48 -8.10
N VAL A 222 -14.02 -11.20 -8.34
CA VAL A 222 -13.28 -10.12 -7.68
C VAL A 222 -13.89 -8.74 -8.01
N MET A 223 -14.62 -8.61 -9.12
CA MET A 223 -15.25 -7.35 -9.52
C MET A 223 -16.17 -6.75 -8.44
N PHE A 224 -16.92 -7.59 -7.73
CA PHE A 224 -17.83 -7.12 -6.69
C PHE A 224 -17.09 -6.42 -5.55
N PHE A 225 -15.94 -6.95 -5.15
CA PHE A 225 -15.12 -6.34 -4.11
C PHE A 225 -14.39 -5.10 -4.61
N LEU A 226 -13.91 -5.11 -5.86
CA LEU A 226 -13.23 -3.96 -6.47
C LEU A 226 -14.16 -2.75 -6.62
N MET A 227 -15.45 -2.94 -6.89
CA MET A 227 -16.42 -1.85 -6.97
C MET A 227 -16.55 -1.07 -5.64
N LEU A 228 -16.27 -1.72 -4.52
CA LEU A 228 -16.46 -1.15 -3.18
C LEU A 228 -15.22 -0.45 -2.61
N ILE A 229 -14.06 -0.62 -3.25
CA ILE A 229 -12.77 -0.04 -2.84
C ILE A 229 -12.57 1.26 -3.61
#